data_AF-A0A7C2VWQ2-F1
#
_entry.id   AF-A0A7C2VWQ2-F1
#
_cell.length_a   1.000
_cell.length_b   1.000
_cell.length_c   1.000
_cell.angle_alpha   90.00
_cell.angle_beta   90.00
_cell.angle_gamma   90.00
#
_symmetry.space_group_name_H-M   'P 1'
#
loop_
_entity.id
_entity.type
_entity.pdbx_description
1 polymer ?
#
loop_
_entity_poly.entity_id
_entity_poly.type
_entity_poly.pdbx_seq_one_letter_code
_entity_poly.pdbx_strand_id
1 'polypeptide(L)'
;LIAVTREALARAIAQCVEGKRIGDIGWAIQSYVESRKLYVVRQYVGHGIGRQLHEDPQVPNFGVPGRGIRLRRGFTLAIEPMVNIGTDRTVVAEDGWTVLTEDGSLSAHFEHTVAITPDGPEVLTLP
;
A
#
# COMPACT_ATOMS: atom_id res chain seq x y z
N LEU A 1 -4.09 15.02 5.17
CA LEU A 1 -4.44 13.59 5.08
C LEU A 1 -4.49 13.13 3.61
N ILE A 2 -5.55 13.43 2.86
CA ILE A 2 -5.76 13.00 1.45
C ILE A 2 -4.52 13.17 0.56
N ALA A 3 -3.92 14.37 0.54
CA ALA A 3 -2.73 14.64 -0.28
C ALA A 3 -1.52 13.78 0.11
N VAL A 4 -1.34 13.48 1.41
CA VAL A 4 -0.26 12.62 1.89
C VAL A 4 -0.50 11.19 1.44
N THR A 5 -1.72 10.66 1.58
CA THR A 5 -2.05 9.30 1.14
C THR A 5 -1.82 9.10 -0.36
N ARG A 6 -2.26 10.07 -1.18
CA ARG A 6 -2.05 10.03 -2.63
C ARG A 6 -0.57 10.09 -3.02
N GLU A 7 0.20 10.94 -2.36
CA GLU A 7 1.65 11.03 -2.59
C GLU A 7 2.38 9.77 -2.10
N ALA A 8 1.93 9.15 -1.00
CA ALA A 8 2.47 7.89 -0.53
C ALA A 8 2.25 6.77 -1.55
N LEU A 9 1.07 6.71 -2.17
CA LEU A 9 0.77 5.79 -3.27
C LEU A 9 1.76 6.00 -4.43
N ALA A 10 1.89 7.24 -4.93
CA ALA A 10 2.80 7.56 -6.04
C ALA A 10 4.25 7.14 -5.74
N ARG A 11 4.72 7.34 -4.51
CA ARG A 11 6.07 6.93 -4.08
C ARG A 11 6.25 5.42 -4.04
N ALA A 12 5.25 4.68 -3.60
CA ALA A 12 5.27 3.21 -3.61
C ALA A 12 5.23 2.65 -5.03
N ILE A 13 4.41 3.23 -5.92
CA ILE A 13 4.36 2.85 -7.34
C ILE A 13 5.76 2.98 -7.96
N ALA A 14 6.50 4.05 -7.68
CA ALA A 14 7.89 4.22 -8.15
C ALA A 14 8.88 3.16 -7.61
N GLN A 15 8.51 2.37 -6.59
CA GLN A 15 9.28 1.22 -6.11
C GLN A 15 8.89 -0.10 -6.77
N CYS A 16 7.80 -0.14 -7.56
CA CYS A 16 7.32 -1.33 -8.26
C CYS A 16 8.15 -1.62 -9.52
N VAL A 17 9.45 -1.83 -9.33
CA VAL A 17 10.44 -2.05 -10.39
C VAL A 17 11.06 -3.42 -10.22
N GLU A 18 11.34 -4.11 -11.32
CA GLU A 18 12.03 -5.39 -11.30
C GLU A 18 13.32 -5.33 -10.45
N GLY A 19 13.51 -6.34 -9.61
CA GLY A 19 14.72 -6.49 -8.82
C GLY A 19 14.67 -5.84 -7.45
N LYS A 20 13.79 -4.84 -7.24
CA LYS A 20 13.42 -4.35 -5.90
C LYS A 20 12.64 -5.42 -5.13
N ARG A 21 12.28 -5.12 -3.88
CA ARG A 21 11.56 -6.05 -3.00
C ARG A 21 10.33 -5.39 -2.40
N ILE A 22 9.39 -6.20 -1.94
CA ILE A 22 8.15 -5.73 -1.30
C ILE A 22 8.41 -4.77 -0.13
N GLY A 23 9.47 -5.01 0.65
CA GLY A 23 9.85 -4.10 1.74
C GLY A 23 10.24 -2.70 1.27
N ASP A 24 10.68 -2.52 0.02
CA ASP A 24 10.97 -1.20 -0.55
C ASP A 24 9.68 -0.41 -0.80
N ILE A 25 8.61 -1.07 -1.27
CA ILE A 25 7.27 -0.47 -1.47
C ILE A 25 6.73 0.00 -0.12
N GLY A 26 6.69 -0.89 0.87
CA GLY A 26 6.19 -0.58 2.21
C GLY A 26 7.02 0.51 2.89
N TRP A 27 8.35 0.48 2.75
CA TRP A 27 9.21 1.54 3.30
C TRP A 27 8.95 2.90 2.65
N ALA A 28 8.71 2.96 1.35
CA ALA A 28 8.42 4.22 0.66
C ALA A 28 7.13 4.88 1.17
N ILE A 29 6.11 4.08 1.50
CA ILE A 29 4.87 4.56 2.12
C ILE A 29 5.14 4.98 3.56
N GLN A 30 5.65 4.06 4.39
CA GLN A 30 5.83 4.28 5.82
C GLN A 30 6.72 5.47 6.13
N SER A 31 7.91 5.53 5.54
CA SER A 31 8.86 6.62 5.80
C SER A 31 8.30 7.98 5.39
N TYR A 32 7.51 8.04 4.31
CA TYR A 32 6.85 9.26 3.88
C TYR A 32 5.72 9.64 4.84
N VAL A 33 4.81 8.73 5.14
CA VAL A 33 3.62 8.99 5.99
C VAL A 33 4.03 9.36 7.42
N GLU A 34 4.91 8.59 8.06
CA GLU A 34 5.30 8.79 9.46
C GLU A 34 6.06 10.11 9.67
N SER A 35 6.86 10.55 8.69
CA SER A 35 7.53 11.86 8.75
C SER A 35 6.56 13.05 8.62
N ARG A 36 5.29 12.82 8.28
CA ARG A 36 4.20 13.82 8.33
C ARG A 36 3.37 13.73 9.62
N LYS A 37 3.82 12.96 10.62
CA LYS A 37 3.11 12.72 11.88
C LYS A 37 1.73 12.09 11.65
N LEU A 38 1.66 11.17 10.70
CA LEU A 38 0.50 10.36 10.37
C LEU A 38 0.86 8.87 10.52
N TYR A 39 -0.14 8.01 10.57
CA TYR A 39 0.02 6.60 10.88
C TYR A 39 -0.40 5.72 9.69
N VAL A 40 0.36 4.67 9.43
CA VAL A 40 0.02 3.66 8.42
C VAL A 40 -0.76 2.54 9.07
N VAL A 41 -1.92 2.17 8.51
CA VAL A 41 -2.68 0.99 8.96
C VAL A 41 -1.88 -0.28 8.65
N ARG A 42 -1.79 -1.20 9.62
CA ARG A 42 -0.93 -2.40 9.54
C ARG A 42 -1.68 -3.71 9.34
N GLN A 43 -2.98 -3.71 9.62
CA GLN A 43 -3.86 -4.88 9.59
C GLN A 43 -4.30 -5.24 8.16
N TYR A 44 -4.26 -4.26 7.25
CA TYR A 44 -4.69 -4.39 5.86
C TYR A 44 -3.55 -3.95 4.93
N VAL A 45 -3.41 -4.69 3.83
CA VAL A 45 -2.25 -4.64 2.94
C VAL A 45 -2.72 -4.83 1.51
N GLY A 46 -1.92 -4.36 0.57
CA GLY A 46 -2.09 -4.70 -0.83
C GLY A 46 -1.83 -6.17 -1.10
N HIS A 47 -2.05 -6.57 -2.35
CA HIS A 47 -2.03 -7.96 -2.75
C HIS A 47 -1.63 -8.13 -4.21
N GLY A 48 -1.28 -9.35 -4.61
CA GLY A 48 -1.29 -9.73 -6.02
C GLY A 48 -2.72 -9.71 -6.54
N ILE A 49 -2.90 -9.26 -7.77
CA ILE A 49 -4.19 -9.19 -8.44
C ILE A 49 -4.04 -9.59 -9.90
N GLY A 50 -4.97 -10.40 -10.40
CA GLY A 50 -4.93 -10.85 -11.79
C GLY A 50 -6.00 -11.89 -12.06
N ARG A 51 -5.67 -13.18 -11.88
CA ARG A 51 -6.64 -14.26 -12.08
C ARG A 51 -7.60 -14.41 -10.91
N GLN A 52 -7.11 -14.15 -9.70
CA GLN A 52 -7.93 -14.04 -8.51
C GLN A 52 -7.99 -12.58 -8.05
N LEU A 53 -9.07 -12.23 -7.34
CA LEU A 53 -9.24 -10.89 -6.77
C LEU A 53 -8.11 -10.57 -5.79
N HIS A 54 -7.83 -11.50 -4.87
CA HIS A 54 -6.70 -11.44 -3.95
C HIS A 54 -5.84 -12.68 -4.17
N GLU A 55 -4.57 -12.49 -4.55
CA GLU A 55 -3.57 -13.55 -4.67
C GLU A 55 -2.22 -13.09 -4.08
N ASP A 56 -1.29 -14.01 -3.93
CA ASP A 56 0.07 -13.67 -3.50
C ASP A 56 0.77 -12.79 -4.55
N PRO A 57 1.69 -11.91 -4.13
CA PRO A 57 2.13 -11.71 -2.74
C PRO A 57 1.32 -10.65 -2.00
N GLN A 58 1.26 -10.75 -0.67
CA GLN A 58 0.87 -9.61 0.16
C GLN A 58 1.87 -8.44 0.02
N VAL A 59 1.35 -7.22 -0.03
CA VAL A 59 2.10 -5.97 -0.20
C VAL A 59 1.82 -5.02 0.96
N PRO A 60 2.54 -5.17 2.09
CA PRO A 60 2.33 -4.29 3.24
C PRO A 60 2.68 -2.83 2.94
N ASN A 61 1.91 -1.92 3.53
CA ASN A 61 2.13 -0.47 3.48
C ASN A 61 3.30 0.01 4.37
N PHE A 62 4.05 -0.92 4.95
CA PHE A 62 5.20 -0.72 5.82
C PHE A 62 6.26 -1.78 5.53
N GLY A 63 7.52 -1.50 5.84
CA GLY A 63 8.57 -2.45 5.50
C GLY A 63 9.98 -1.99 5.81
N VAL A 64 10.93 -2.88 5.53
CA VAL A 64 12.37 -2.60 5.64
C VAL A 64 12.95 -2.65 4.23
N PRO A 65 13.72 -1.64 3.78
CA PRO A 65 14.37 -1.65 2.47
C PRO A 65 15.16 -2.93 2.21
N GLY A 66 15.05 -3.47 1.01
CA GLY A 66 15.75 -4.68 0.60
C GLY A 66 15.28 -5.98 1.27
N ARG A 67 14.11 -5.99 1.94
CA ARG A 67 13.51 -7.20 2.53
C ARG A 67 12.24 -7.64 1.83
N GLY A 68 11.85 -8.91 2.02
CA GLY A 68 10.67 -9.51 1.41
C GLY A 68 10.90 -10.07 0.01
N ILE A 69 9.81 -10.45 -0.65
CA ILE A 69 9.81 -11.07 -1.99
C ILE A 69 10.43 -10.11 -3.01
N ARG A 70 11.28 -10.65 -3.88
CA ARG A 70 11.88 -9.90 -4.98
C ARG A 70 10.86 -9.72 -6.10
N LEU A 71 10.62 -8.48 -6.48
CA LEU A 71 9.72 -8.09 -7.56
C LEU A 71 10.27 -8.59 -8.90
N ARG A 72 9.36 -9.12 -9.72
CA ARG A 72 9.66 -9.67 -11.04
C ARG A 72 8.71 -9.08 -12.07
N ARG A 73 9.19 -9.00 -13.31
CA ARG A 73 8.33 -8.66 -14.46
C ARG A 73 7.12 -9.58 -14.51
N GLY A 74 5.97 -9.02 -14.89
CA GLY A 74 4.70 -9.74 -14.97
C GLY A 74 3.94 -9.84 -13.65
N PHE A 75 4.51 -9.38 -12.53
CA PHE A 75 3.72 -9.16 -11.32
C PHE A 75 2.72 -8.04 -11.56
N THR A 76 1.49 -8.26 -11.11
CA THR A 76 0.45 -7.24 -11.06
C THR A 76 -0.02 -7.14 -9.62
N LEU A 77 0.09 -5.95 -9.03
CA LEU A 77 -0.07 -5.71 -7.60
C LEU A 77 -1.08 -4.59 -7.36
N ALA A 78 -1.95 -4.77 -6.38
CA ALA A 78 -2.69 -3.70 -5.75
C ALA A 78 -1.77 -2.97 -4.76
N ILE A 79 -1.56 -1.67 -4.98
CA ILE A 79 -0.82 -0.79 -4.08
C ILE A 79 -1.84 0.15 -3.45
N GLU A 80 -2.05 0.01 -2.15
CA GLU A 80 -3.25 0.55 -1.49
C GLU A 80 -2.99 1.14 -0.09
N PRO A 81 -2.24 2.25 0.02
CA PRO A 81 -1.97 2.88 1.31
C PRO A 81 -3.24 3.37 2.01
N MET A 82 -3.37 2.95 3.27
CA MET A 82 -4.36 3.42 4.23
C MET A 82 -3.65 4.22 5.33
N VAL A 83 -4.04 5.49 5.50
CA VAL A 83 -3.36 6.44 6.38
C VAL A 83 -4.35 7.06 7.37
N ASN A 84 -3.98 7.04 8.64
CA ASN A 84 -4.75 7.58 9.77
C ASN A 84 -4.09 8.82 10.37
N ILE A 85 -4.87 9.67 11.04
CA ILE A 85 -4.35 10.86 11.74
C ILE A 85 -3.82 10.52 13.15
N GLY A 86 -4.54 9.74 13.96
CA GLY A 86 -4.20 9.60 15.39
C GLY A 86 -3.53 8.29 15.82
N THR A 87 -3.88 7.14 15.24
CA THR A 87 -3.25 5.84 15.55
C THR A 87 -3.22 4.92 14.32
N ASP A 88 -2.32 3.94 14.29
CA ASP A 88 -2.31 2.85 13.31
C ASP A 88 -3.35 1.76 13.61
N ARG A 89 -4.03 1.83 14.76
CA ARG A 89 -5.01 0.83 15.19
C ARG A 89 -6.38 1.01 14.53
N THR A 90 -6.99 -0.12 14.21
CA THR A 90 -8.33 -0.22 13.63
C THR A 90 -9.21 -1.18 14.42
N VAL A 91 -10.52 -1.01 14.32
CA VAL A 91 -11.53 -1.93 14.86
C VAL A 91 -12.53 -2.29 13.77
N VAL A 92 -13.02 -3.52 13.78
CA VAL A 92 -14.10 -3.96 12.88
C VAL A 92 -15.43 -3.69 13.59
N ALA A 93 -16.36 -3.05 12.89
CA ALA A 93 -17.69 -2.75 13.39
C ALA A 93 -18.53 -4.03 13.59
N GLU A 94 -19.68 -3.89 14.23
CA GLU A 94 -20.59 -5.01 14.52
C GLU A 94 -21.12 -5.70 13.26
N ASP A 95 -21.08 -5.04 12.11
CA ASP A 95 -21.45 -5.62 10.82
C ASP A 95 -20.43 -6.64 10.27
N GLY A 96 -19.27 -6.79 10.93
CA GLY A 96 -18.21 -7.71 10.56
C GLY A 96 -17.36 -7.29 9.36
N TRP A 97 -17.57 -6.08 8.83
CA TRP A 97 -16.92 -5.61 7.60
C TRP A 97 -16.37 -4.19 7.69
N THR A 98 -17.14 -3.25 8.23
CA THR A 98 -16.73 -1.85 8.27
C THR A 98 -15.53 -1.69 9.20
N VAL A 99 -14.44 -1.16 8.65
CA VAL A 99 -13.21 -0.91 9.42
C VAL A 99 -13.19 0.54 9.85
N LEU A 100 -13.12 0.76 11.16
CA LEU A 100 -13.04 2.08 11.78
C LEU A 100 -11.64 2.30 12.36
N THR A 101 -11.21 3.55 12.42
CA THR A 101 -10.07 3.94 13.25
C THR A 101 -10.44 3.72 14.72
N GLU A 102 -9.53 3.16 15.52
CA GLU A 102 -9.82 2.84 16.93
C GLU A 102 -10.12 4.10 17.76
N ASP A 103 -9.51 5.23 17.40
CA ASP A 103 -9.68 6.52 18.08
C ASP A 103 -10.77 7.43 17.46
N GLY A 104 -11.48 6.94 16.43
CA GLY A 104 -12.50 7.71 15.70
C GLY A 104 -11.96 8.86 14.84
N SER A 105 -10.63 8.97 14.67
CA SER A 105 -10.01 9.97 13.81
C SER A 105 -10.19 9.66 12.32
N LEU A 106 -9.91 10.65 11.46
CA LEU A 106 -10.06 10.47 10.02
C LEU A 106 -9.01 9.51 9.44
N SER A 107 -9.44 8.73 8.45
CA SER A 107 -8.59 7.91 7.59
C SER A 107 -8.76 8.30 6.12
N ALA A 108 -7.74 8.03 5.31
CA ALA A 108 -7.83 8.14 3.86
C ALA A 108 -7.10 6.97 3.20
N HIS A 109 -7.65 6.54 2.06
CA HIS A 109 -7.17 5.42 1.26
C HIS A 109 -7.12 5.83 -0.22
N PHE A 110 -6.10 5.36 -0.92
CA PHE A 110 -6.02 5.39 -2.38
C PHE A 110 -5.46 4.06 -2.85
N GLU A 111 -5.86 3.62 -4.04
CA GLU A 111 -5.40 2.37 -4.62
C GLU A 111 -5.12 2.52 -6.10
N HIS A 112 -4.10 1.80 -6.58
CA HIS A 112 -3.96 1.47 -7.99
C HIS A 112 -3.51 0.03 -8.18
N THR A 113 -4.01 -0.59 -9.25
CA THR A 113 -3.42 -1.80 -9.83
C THR A 113 -2.21 -1.43 -10.68
N VAL A 114 -1.07 -2.04 -10.40
CA VAL A 114 0.23 -1.74 -11.02
C VAL A 114 0.85 -3.01 -11.61
N ALA A 115 1.16 -3.00 -12.89
CA ALA A 115 1.95 -4.03 -13.54
C ALA A 115 3.44 -3.67 -13.49
N ILE A 116 4.29 -4.66 -13.18
CA ILE A 116 5.74 -4.52 -13.26
C ILE A 116 6.20 -4.93 -14.65
N THR A 117 6.62 -3.95 -15.44
CA THR A 117 7.04 -4.14 -16.84
C THR A 117 8.56 -3.96 -17.00
N PRO A 118 9.14 -4.29 -18.19
CA PRO A 118 10.54 -3.97 -18.48
C PRO A 118 10.89 -2.47 -18.41
N ASP A 119 9.92 -1.60 -18.70
CA ASP A 119 10.10 -0.14 -18.77
C ASP A 119 9.79 0.56 -17.44
N GLY A 120 9.40 -0.20 -16.41
CA GLY A 120 9.02 0.30 -15.09
C GLY A 120 7.58 -0.07 -14.69
N PRO A 121 7.05 0.55 -13.63
CA PRO A 121 5.69 0.33 -13.20
C PRO A 121 4.69 0.96 -14.18
N GLU A 122 3.70 0.18 -14.61
CA GLU A 122 2.56 0.66 -15.41
C GLU A 122 1.30 0.66 -14.53
N VAL A 123 0.63 1.80 -14.44
CA VAL A 123 -0.62 1.93 -13.68
C VAL A 123 -1.80 1.57 -14.58
N LEU A 124 -2.48 0.47 -14.28
CA LEU A 124 -3.55 -0.10 -15.11
C LEU A 124 -4.94 0.51 -14.86
N THR A 125 -5.03 1.42 -13.89
CA THR A 125 -6.30 1.94 -13.36
C THR A 125 -6.36 3.47 -13.42
N LEU A 126 -5.59 4.08 -14.33
CA LEU A 126 -5.77 5.49 -14.70
C LEU A 126 -6.98 5.63 -15.65
N PRO A 127 -7.64 6.81 -15.68
CA PRO A 127 -8.78 7.08 -16.56
C PRO A 127 -8.46 7.03 -18.05
#